data_AF-A0A0D7K8Z9-F1
#
_entry.id   AF-A0A0D7K8Z9-F1
#
_cell.length_a   1.000
_cell.length_b   1.000
_cell.length_c   1.000
_cell.angle_alpha   90.00
_cell.angle_beta   90.00
_cell.angle_gamma   90.00
#
_symmetry.space_group_name_H-M   'P 1'
#
loop_
_entity.id
_entity.type
_entity.pdbx_description
1 polymer ?
#
loop_
_entity_poly.entity_id
_entity_poly.type
_entity_poly.pdbx_seq_one_letter_code
_entity_poly.pdbx_strand_id
1 'polypeptide(L)'
;MIGYPGTYPAAAYASANSGTGVADVLVTYACNTAAYQAIDPQPAHTWIYAKDNTAQAMLLHTASTCTDMQTALAKANSPRMNTGMVYATKLTIGTPWSALPTYWPQLLGTVDAINKKRTLPSC
;
A
#
# COMPACT_ATOMS: atom_id res chain seq x y z
N MET A 1 -2.62 -15.19 -6.70
CA MET A 1 -3.92 -14.77 -6.12
C MET A 1 -3.70 -13.59 -5.18
N ILE A 2 -4.61 -12.60 -5.21
CA ILE A 2 -4.62 -11.45 -4.29
C ILE A 2 -5.76 -11.64 -3.27
N GLY A 3 -5.44 -11.61 -1.97
CA GLY A 3 -6.44 -11.57 -0.90
C GLY A 3 -6.72 -10.13 -0.45
N TYR A 4 -7.98 -9.80 -0.16
CA TYR A 4 -8.41 -8.45 0.25
C TYR A 4 -9.01 -8.45 1.68
N PRO A 5 -8.20 -8.59 2.73
CA PRO A 5 -8.69 -8.48 4.11
C PRO A 5 -8.92 -7.02 4.56
N GLY A 6 -8.23 -6.05 3.95
CA GLY A 6 -8.31 -4.62 4.28
C GLY A 6 -7.65 -4.20 5.59
N THR A 7 -7.16 -5.19 6.37
CA THR A 7 -6.37 -5.06 7.59
C THR A 7 -5.37 -6.23 7.65
N TYR A 8 -4.35 -6.19 8.51
CA TYR A 8 -3.40 -7.29 8.64
C TYR A 8 -4.10 -8.58 9.14
N PRO A 9 -4.19 -9.64 8.32
CA PRO A 9 -4.83 -10.88 8.74
C PRO A 9 -3.86 -11.74 9.57
N ALA A 10 -4.34 -12.93 9.97
CA ALA A 10 -3.47 -13.97 10.51
C ALA A 10 -2.40 -14.39 9.48
N ALA A 11 -1.18 -14.68 9.96
CA ALA A 11 -0.04 -15.02 9.11
C ALA A 11 -0.29 -16.21 8.16
N ALA A 12 -1.17 -17.14 8.55
CA ALA A 12 -1.52 -18.33 7.77
C ALA A 12 -2.19 -18.01 6.42
N TYR A 13 -2.77 -16.82 6.26
CA TYR A 13 -3.33 -16.40 4.97
C TYR A 13 -2.26 -16.01 3.95
N ALA A 14 -1.08 -15.60 4.41
CA ALA A 14 0.02 -15.17 3.56
C ALA A 14 0.86 -16.37 3.12
N SER A 15 0.94 -16.63 1.82
CA SER A 15 1.89 -17.60 1.26
C SER A 15 3.29 -17.33 1.76
N ALA A 16 3.91 -18.32 2.43
CA ALA A 16 5.35 -18.28 2.69
C ALA A 16 6.12 -18.30 1.38
N ASN A 17 7.36 -17.81 1.40
CA ASN A 17 8.26 -17.93 0.24
C ASN A 17 8.44 -19.42 -0.17
N SER A 18 8.13 -20.35 0.74
CA SER A 18 8.07 -21.80 0.52
C SER A 18 6.75 -22.33 -0.07
N GLY A 19 5.77 -21.48 -0.40
CA GLY A 19 4.51 -21.85 -1.06
C GLY A 19 3.36 -22.30 -0.14
N THR A 20 3.52 -22.26 1.18
CA THR A 20 2.45 -22.61 2.13
C THR A 20 1.63 -21.37 2.51
N GLY A 21 0.42 -21.24 1.97
CA GLY A 21 -0.57 -20.18 2.24
C GLY A 21 -1.58 -20.06 1.08
N VAL A 22 -2.53 -19.12 1.17
CA VAL A 22 -3.63 -19.02 0.18
C VAL A 22 -3.54 -17.79 -0.73
N ALA A 23 -2.76 -16.77 -0.37
CA ALA A 23 -2.62 -15.54 -1.13
C ALA A 23 -1.15 -15.16 -1.31
N ASP A 24 -0.76 -14.87 -2.55
CA ASP A 24 0.57 -14.38 -2.91
C ASP A 24 0.75 -12.91 -2.50
N VAL A 25 -0.35 -12.15 -2.53
CA VAL A 25 -0.42 -10.75 -2.11
C VAL A 25 -1.62 -10.56 -1.19
N LEU A 26 -1.44 -9.81 -0.11
CA LEU A 26 -2.53 -9.40 0.78
C LEU A 26 -2.67 -7.88 0.79
N VAL A 27 -3.90 -7.38 0.58
CA VAL A 27 -4.23 -5.98 0.87
C VAL A 27 -4.41 -5.82 2.37
N THR A 28 -3.31 -5.52 3.06
CA THR A 28 -3.25 -5.40 4.52
C THR A 28 -3.67 -4.04 5.04
N TYR A 29 -3.97 -3.10 4.13
CA TYR A 29 -4.61 -1.84 4.48
C TYR A 29 -5.56 -1.40 3.37
N ALA A 30 -6.81 -1.13 3.73
CA ALA A 30 -7.83 -0.57 2.83
C ALA A 30 -8.71 0.46 3.55
N CYS A 31 -8.22 1.68 3.73
CA CYS A 31 -8.98 2.74 4.40
C CYS A 31 -8.49 4.14 4.00
N ASN A 32 -8.84 5.16 4.79
CA ASN A 32 -8.55 6.55 4.50
C ASN A 32 -7.07 6.91 4.69
N THR A 33 -6.58 7.80 3.84
CA THR A 33 -5.16 8.22 3.84
C THR A 33 -4.68 8.82 5.17
N ALA A 34 -5.55 9.52 5.92
CA ALA A 34 -5.17 10.12 7.19
C ALA A 34 -4.86 9.06 8.26
N ALA A 35 -5.73 8.05 8.41
CA ALA A 35 -5.53 6.96 9.35
C ALA A 35 -4.31 6.09 8.99
N TYR A 36 -3.96 5.99 7.70
CA TYR A 36 -2.79 5.23 7.26
C TYR A 36 -1.50 5.75 7.92
N GLN A 37 -1.41 7.05 8.20
CA GLN A 37 -0.24 7.67 8.84
C GLN A 37 -0.02 7.20 10.28
N ALA A 38 -1.05 6.71 10.97
CA ALA A 38 -0.95 6.15 12.31
C ALA A 38 -0.69 4.63 12.34
N ILE A 39 -0.78 3.94 11.20
CA ILE A 39 -0.59 2.48 11.15
C ILE A 39 0.85 2.09 11.47
N ASP A 40 0.97 1.07 12.32
CA ASP A 40 2.22 0.41 12.62
C ASP A 40 1.98 -1.10 12.67
N PRO A 41 2.63 -1.91 11.82
CA PRO A 41 2.50 -3.36 11.88
C PRO A 41 3.11 -3.96 13.14
N GLN A 42 4.03 -3.28 13.81
CA GLN A 42 4.65 -3.80 15.03
C GLN A 42 3.94 -3.33 16.30
N PRO A 43 3.97 -4.16 17.36
CA PRO A 43 4.56 -5.51 17.41
C PRO A 43 3.63 -6.64 16.90
N ALA A 44 2.38 -6.32 16.54
CA ALA A 44 1.31 -7.31 16.37
C ALA A 44 1.40 -8.18 15.08
N HIS A 45 2.05 -7.68 14.03
CA HIS A 45 2.02 -8.27 12.68
C HIS A 45 3.43 -8.41 12.08
N THR A 46 4.41 -8.83 12.90
CA THR A 46 5.82 -8.99 12.49
C THR A 46 6.04 -10.03 11.39
N TRP A 47 5.06 -10.93 11.16
CA TRP A 47 5.14 -11.93 10.10
C TRP A 47 5.34 -11.34 8.71
N ILE A 48 4.91 -10.09 8.48
CA ILE A 48 5.06 -9.42 7.17
C ILE A 48 6.52 -9.30 6.77
N TYR A 49 7.45 -9.20 7.73
CA TYR A 49 8.88 -9.00 7.46
C TYR A 49 9.60 -10.28 7.03
N ALA A 50 8.95 -11.44 7.15
CA ALA A 50 9.44 -12.70 6.61
C ALA A 50 9.07 -12.88 5.12
N LYS A 51 8.47 -11.87 4.49
CA LYS A 51 8.01 -11.87 3.10
C LYS A 51 8.64 -10.73 2.33
N ASP A 52 8.75 -10.89 1.02
CA ASP A 52 9.06 -9.78 0.12
C ASP A 52 7.96 -8.71 0.23
N ASN A 53 8.34 -7.44 0.06
CA ASN A 53 7.38 -6.33 0.13
C ASN A 53 6.27 -6.44 -0.93
N THR A 54 6.52 -7.15 -2.04
CA THR A 54 5.55 -7.44 -3.09
C THR A 54 4.37 -8.28 -2.60
N ALA A 55 4.52 -8.99 -1.48
CA ALA A 55 3.43 -9.76 -0.85
C ALA A 55 2.44 -8.88 -0.07
N GLN A 56 2.72 -7.59 0.12
CA GLN A 56 1.88 -6.65 0.87
C GLN A 56 1.40 -5.52 -0.02
N ALA A 57 0.10 -5.25 0.04
CA ALA A 57 -0.57 -4.22 -0.73
C ALA A 57 -1.33 -3.24 0.17
N MET A 58 -1.39 -1.98 -0.26
CA MET A 58 -2.27 -0.97 0.32
C MET A 58 -3.22 -0.38 -0.71
N LEU A 59 -4.45 -0.11 -0.27
CA LEU A 59 -5.44 0.69 -0.97
C LEU A 59 -5.83 1.88 -0.08
N LEU A 60 -5.63 3.09 -0.60
CA LEU A 60 -5.95 4.32 0.10
C LEU A 60 -7.02 5.09 -0.65
N HIS A 61 -8.04 5.52 0.09
CA HIS A 61 -9.00 6.51 -0.38
C HIS A 61 -8.77 7.86 0.29
N THR A 62 -9.46 8.90 -0.19
CA THR A 62 -9.38 10.27 0.34
C THR A 62 -7.95 10.82 0.45
N ALA A 63 -7.05 10.44 -0.46
CA ALA A 63 -5.78 11.16 -0.70
C ALA A 63 -6.12 12.38 -1.57
N SER A 64 -6.54 13.47 -0.95
CA SER A 64 -7.17 14.60 -1.65
C SER A 64 -6.23 15.29 -2.65
N THR A 65 -4.93 15.32 -2.34
CA THR A 65 -3.91 16.00 -3.15
C THR A 65 -2.80 15.05 -3.60
N CYS A 66 -2.00 15.49 -4.59
CA CYS A 66 -0.77 14.80 -4.99
C CYS A 66 0.20 14.66 -3.80
N THR A 67 0.31 15.69 -2.95
CA THR A 67 1.17 15.68 -1.76
C THR A 67 0.73 14.64 -0.74
N ASP A 68 -0.59 14.48 -0.52
CA ASP A 68 -1.12 13.43 0.37
C ASP A 68 -0.75 12.05 -0.15
N MET A 69 -0.90 11.84 -1.47
CA MET A 69 -0.52 10.60 -2.14
C MET A 69 0.98 10.32 -2.00
N GLN A 70 1.86 11.29 -2.28
CA GLN A 70 3.31 11.12 -2.15
C GLN A 70 3.73 10.81 -0.71
N THR A 71 3.12 11.48 0.27
CA THR A 71 3.37 11.23 1.70
C THR A 71 2.99 9.79 2.07
N ALA A 72 1.87 9.30 1.58
CA ALA A 72 1.45 7.93 1.85
C ALA A 72 2.35 6.88 1.16
N LEU A 73 2.78 7.12 -0.09
CA LEU A 73 3.72 6.25 -0.78
C LEU A 73 5.09 6.23 -0.12
N ALA A 74 5.57 7.37 0.40
CA ALA A 74 6.81 7.43 1.18
C ALA A 74 6.71 6.57 2.44
N LYS A 75 5.58 6.61 3.15
CA LYS A 75 5.32 5.73 4.30
C LYS A 75 5.32 4.26 3.91
N ALA A 76 4.63 3.90 2.82
CA ALA A 76 4.56 2.53 2.32
C ALA A 76 5.96 1.96 1.97
N ASN A 77 6.82 2.81 1.39
CA ASN A 77 8.21 2.49 1.05
C ASN A 77 9.17 2.42 2.26
N SER A 78 8.67 2.58 3.49
CA SER A 78 9.52 2.39 4.66
C SER A 78 9.72 0.90 4.98
N PRO A 79 10.90 0.50 5.50
CA PRO A 79 11.11 -0.87 6.00
C PRO A 79 10.08 -1.29 7.05
N ARG A 80 9.56 -0.31 7.82
CA ARG A 80 8.53 -0.53 8.84
C ARG A 80 7.22 -1.03 8.24
N MET A 81 6.82 -0.51 7.08
CA MET A 81 5.54 -0.87 6.45
C MET A 81 5.64 -2.11 5.55
N ASN A 82 6.83 -2.43 5.04
CA ASN A 82 7.09 -3.55 4.12
C ASN A 82 6.03 -3.70 3.00
N THR A 83 5.57 -2.58 2.43
CA THR A 83 4.47 -2.56 1.44
C THR A 83 5.04 -2.27 0.05
N GLY A 84 4.80 -3.17 -0.91
CA GLY A 84 5.32 -3.07 -2.27
C GLY A 84 4.27 -2.73 -3.33
N MET A 85 3.00 -3.08 -3.09
CA MET A 85 1.90 -2.76 -4.01
C MET A 85 1.05 -1.62 -3.46
N VAL A 86 0.84 -0.58 -4.26
CA VAL A 86 0.21 0.65 -3.77
C VAL A 86 -0.87 1.13 -4.73
N TYR A 87 -2.01 1.56 -4.16
CA TYR A 87 -3.03 2.32 -4.87
C TYR A 87 -3.55 3.42 -3.95
N ALA A 88 -3.61 4.65 -4.46
CA ALA A 88 -4.09 5.81 -3.72
C ALA A 88 -4.99 6.68 -4.59
N THR A 89 -6.18 7.01 -4.09
CA THR A 89 -7.18 7.80 -4.82
C THR A 89 -7.77 8.90 -3.95
N LYS A 90 -8.19 9.98 -4.59
CA LYS A 90 -8.92 11.08 -3.95
C LYS A 90 -10.39 10.75 -3.71
N LEU A 91 -10.89 9.72 -4.38
CA LEU A 91 -12.28 9.29 -4.28
C LEU A 91 -12.59 8.81 -2.87
N THR A 92 -13.87 8.89 -2.49
CA THR A 92 -14.39 8.46 -1.19
C THR A 92 -14.61 6.95 -1.15
N ILE A 93 -14.91 6.43 0.05
CA ILE A 93 -15.29 5.03 0.26
C ILE A 93 -16.53 4.64 -0.58
N GLY A 94 -16.62 3.38 -0.98
CA GLY A 94 -17.75 2.81 -1.75
C GLY A 94 -17.46 2.64 -3.24
N THR A 95 -16.87 3.65 -3.89
CA THR A 95 -16.49 3.58 -5.32
C THR A 95 -15.08 4.16 -5.62
N PRO A 96 -14.03 3.86 -4.82
CA PRO A 96 -12.71 4.42 -5.02
C PRO A 96 -12.03 4.02 -6.34
N TRP A 97 -12.58 3.03 -7.06
CA TRP A 97 -12.14 2.55 -8.37
C TRP A 97 -12.93 3.14 -9.55
N SER A 98 -13.94 3.99 -9.30
CA SER A 98 -14.85 4.47 -10.36
C SER A 98 -14.23 5.47 -11.33
N ALA A 99 -13.14 6.12 -10.93
CA ALA A 99 -12.38 7.04 -11.76
C ALA A 99 -10.93 7.12 -11.28
N LEU A 100 -10.07 7.71 -12.11
CA LEU A 100 -8.69 8.00 -11.73
C LEU A 100 -8.60 9.42 -11.14
N PRO A 101 -7.78 9.63 -10.09
CA PRO A 101 -7.51 10.97 -9.60
C PRO A 101 -6.78 11.80 -10.67
N THR A 102 -6.94 13.13 -10.63
CA THR A 102 -6.23 14.05 -11.54
C THR A 102 -4.71 13.97 -11.41
N TYR A 103 -4.20 13.55 -10.25
CA TYR A 103 -2.78 13.29 -10.01
C TYR A 103 -2.32 11.88 -10.41
N TRP A 104 -3.13 11.09 -11.13
CA TRP A 104 -2.79 9.72 -11.52
C TRP A 104 -1.42 9.58 -12.21
N PRO A 105 -1.03 10.46 -13.17
CA PRO A 105 0.32 10.43 -13.73
C PRO A 105 1.42 10.62 -12.66
N GLN A 106 1.20 11.50 -11.69
CA GLN A 106 2.12 11.73 -10.57
C GLN A 106 2.21 10.51 -9.65
N LEU A 107 1.13 9.75 -9.45
CA LEU A 107 1.17 8.48 -8.72
C LEU A 107 2.11 7.50 -9.43
N LEU A 108 1.92 7.28 -10.73
CA LEU A 108 2.78 6.39 -11.52
C LEU A 108 4.24 6.86 -11.52
N GLY A 109 4.46 8.17 -11.70
CA GLY A 109 5.80 8.77 -11.66
C GLY A 109 6.46 8.68 -10.28
N THR A 110 5.68 8.79 -9.19
CA THR A 110 6.18 8.63 -7.82
C THR A 110 6.61 7.18 -7.56
N VAL A 111 5.81 6.20 -7.98
CA VAL A 111 6.18 4.77 -7.89
C VAL A 111 7.46 4.49 -8.69
N ASP A 112 7.54 4.97 -9.93
CA ASP A 112 8.74 4.79 -10.76
C ASP A 112 9.98 5.42 -10.13
N ALA A 113 9.84 6.66 -9.62
CA ALA A 113 10.92 7.38 -8.97
C ALA A 113 11.40 6.66 -7.71
N ILE A 114 10.48 6.18 -6.85
CA ILE A 114 10.82 5.41 -5.65
C ILE A 114 11.58 4.13 -6.03
N ASN A 115 11.06 3.34 -6.97
CA ASN A 115 11.67 2.08 -7.38
C ASN A 115 13.07 2.27 -7.99
N LYS A 116 13.29 3.39 -8.69
CA LYS A 116 14.57 3.72 -9.33
C LYS A 116 15.46 4.64 -8.48
N LYS A 117 15.05 4.96 -7.25
CA LYS A 117 15.75 5.89 -6.35
C LYS A 117 16.05 7.25 -7.00
N ARG A 118 15.06 7.83 -7.68
CA ARG A 118 15.12 9.15 -8.35
C ARG A 118 14.34 10.20 -7.56
N THR A 119 14.54 11.46 -7.92
CA THR A 119 13.73 12.58 -7.44
C THR A 119 12.26 12.37 -7.80
N LEU A 120 11.36 12.66 -6.85
CA LEU A 120 9.92 12.57 -7.06
C LEU A 120 9.44 13.63 -8.07
N PRO A 121 8.37 13.34 -8.85
CA PRO A 121 7.75 14.35 -9.69
C PRO A 121 7.11 15.46 -8.84
N SER A 122 7.00 16.66 -9.40
CA SER A 122 6.30 17.76 -8.73
C SER A 122 4.81 17.47 -8.55
N CYS A 123 4.33 17.82 -7.37
CA CYS A 123 2.95 18.21 -7.13
C CYS A 123 2.84 19.73 -7.36
#